data_AF-A0ABD5VMK8-F1
#
_entry.id   AF-A0ABD5VMK8-F1
#
_cell.length_a   1.000
_cell.length_b   1.000
_cell.length_c   1.000
_cell.angle_alpha   90.00
_cell.angle_beta   90.00
_cell.angle_gamma   90.00
#
_symmetry.space_group_name_H-M   'P 1'
#
loop_
_entity.id
_entity.type
_entity.pdbx_description
1 polymer ?
#
loop_
_entity_poly.entity_id
_entity_poly.type
_entity_poly.pdbx_seq_one_letter_code
_entity_poly.pdbx_strand_id
1 'polypeptide(L)' 'MKQQEIVEELDWSEAKTSQVVGTLRDDGEIEVFRLGRENVLRLPDDEDS' A
#
# COMPACT_ATOMS: atom_id res chain seq x y z
N MET A 1 6.18 -0.45 -3.24
CA MET A 1 6.49 -0.94 -1.88
C MET A 1 5.51 -2.04 -1.49
N LYS A 2 5.93 -3.13 -0.83
CA LYS A 2 5.00 -4.17 -0.36
C LYS A 2 4.27 -3.69 0.91
N GLN A 3 3.00 -4.02 1.05
CA GLN A 3 2.22 -3.65 2.25
C GLN A 3 2.81 -4.28 3.53
N GLN A 4 3.40 -5.47 3.44
CA GLN A 4 4.09 -6.10 4.57
C GLN A 4 5.32 -5.31 5.03
N GLU A 5 6.04 -4.66 4.11
CA GLU A 5 7.16 -3.80 4.47
C GLU A 5 6.67 -2.58 5.28
N ILE A 6 5.48 -2.04 4.99
CA ILE A 6 4.90 -0.94 5.77
C ILE A 6 4.57 -1.37 7.21
N VAL A 7 4.04 -2.58 7.38
CA VAL A 7 3.76 -3.17 8.71
C VAL A 7 5.03 -3.19 9.54
N GLU A 8 6.13 -3.66 8.96
CA GLU A 8 7.42 -3.80 9.63
C GLU A 8 8.11 -2.45 9.87
N GLU A 9 8.21 -1.60 8.84
CA GLU A 9 8.91 -0.31 8.90
C GLU A 9 8.24 0.71 9.82
N LEU A 10 6.90 0.71 9.87
CA LEU A 10 6.13 1.66 10.69
C LEU A 10 5.69 1.08 12.03
N ASP A 11 6.03 -0.19 12.32
CA ASP A 11 5.54 -0.96 13.47
C ASP A 11 4.00 -0.87 13.61
N TRP A 12 3.31 -1.04 12.48
CA TRP A 12 1.85 -1.00 12.43
C TRP A 12 1.28 -2.40 12.44
N SER A 13 0.11 -2.58 13.06
CA SER A 13 -0.64 -3.82 12.89
C SER A 13 -1.12 -3.97 11.44
N GLU A 14 -1.37 -5.20 10.99
CA GLU A 14 -1.97 -5.45 9.68
C GLU A 14 -3.32 -4.75 9.51
N ALA A 15 -4.10 -4.66 10.59
CA ALA A 15 -5.39 -3.99 10.60
C ALA A 15 -5.25 -2.48 10.39
N LYS A 16 -4.32 -1.82 11.11
CA LYS A 16 -4.06 -0.38 10.94
C LYS A 16 -3.53 -0.09 9.54
N THR A 17 -2.62 -0.92 9.05
CA THR A 17 -2.07 -0.79 7.70
C THR A 17 -3.17 -0.92 6.64
N SER A 18 -4.05 -1.92 6.78
CA SER A 18 -5.16 -2.12 5.84
C SER A 18 -6.16 -0.97 5.86
N GLN A 19 -6.42 -0.39 7.04
CA GLN A 19 -7.28 0.79 7.17
C GLN A 19 -6.69 2.00 6.44
N VAL A 20 -5.43 2.34 6.72
CA VAL A 20 -4.75 3.50 6.12
C VAL A 20 -4.59 3.35 4.62
N VAL A 21 -4.14 2.17 4.16
CA VAL A 21 -4.02 1.85 2.73
C VAL A 21 -5.38 1.94 2.04
N GLY A 22 -6.45 1.48 2.69
CA GLY A 22 -7.81 1.62 2.19
C GLY A 22 -8.20 3.09 1.98
N THR A 23 -8.00 3.93 3.00
CA THR A 23 -8.27 5.38 2.92
C THR A 23 -7.47 6.03 1.79
N LEU A 24 -6.15 5.81 1.73
CA LEU A 24 -5.31 6.41 0.70
C LEU A 24 -5.69 5.97 -0.72
N ARG A 25 -6.08 4.70 -0.88
CA ARG A 25 -6.55 4.20 -2.18
C ARG A 25 -7.88 4.82 -2.56
N ASP A 26 -8.81 4.93 -1.61
CA ASP A 26 -10.13 5.49 -1.85
C ASP A 26 -10.05 7.01 -2.14
N ASP A 27 -9.06 7.70 -1.57
CA ASP A 27 -8.71 9.10 -1.87
C ASP A 27 -7.94 9.27 -3.20
N GLY A 28 -7.51 8.17 -3.83
CA GLY A 28 -6.76 8.19 -5.10
C GLY A 28 -5.28 8.52 -4.97
N GLU A 29 -4.75 8.57 -3.74
CA GLU A 29 -3.35 8.91 -3.45
C GLU A 29 -2.39 7.75 -3.71
N ILE A 30 -2.89 6.51 -3.70
CA ILE A 30 -2.10 5.30 -3.98
C ILE A 30 -2.89 4.29 -4.81
N GLU A 31 -2.15 3.48 -5.55
CA GLU A 31 -2.67 2.31 -6.25
C GLU A 31 -2.22 1.02 -5.57
N VAL A 32 -3.11 0.03 -5.50
CA VAL A 32 -2.86 -1.26 -4.85
C VAL A 32 -2.98 -2.39 -5.87
N PHE A 33 -1.86 -3.07 -6.12
CA PHE A 33 -1.77 -4.20 -7.03
C PHE A 33 -1.51 -5.48 -6.25
N ARG A 34 -2.03 -6.60 -6.76
CA ARG A 34 -1.75 -7.92 -6.19
C ARG A 34 -0.68 -8.64 -7.00
N LEU A 35 0.43 -8.97 -6.35
CA LEU A 35 1.50 -9.78 -6.91
C LEU A 35 1.59 -11.10 -6.15
N GLY A 36 1.03 -12.16 -6.73
CA GLY A 36 0.89 -13.45 -6.05
C GLY A 36 0.03 -13.34 -4.78
N ARG A 37 0.64 -13.54 -3.61
CA ARG A 37 -0.02 -13.44 -2.29
C ARG A 37 0.20 -12.10 -1.59
N GLU A 38 0.93 -11.18 -2.22
CA GLU A 38 1.36 -9.92 -1.61
C GLU A 38 0.63 -8.74 -2.25
N ASN A 39 0.31 -7.72 -1.44
CA ASN A 39 -0.16 -6.43 -1.92
C ASN A 39 1.02 -5.49 -2.11
N VAL A 40 1.10 -4.87 -3.27
CA VAL A 40 2.12 -3.89 -3.65
C VAL A 40 1.44 -2.54 -3.88
N LEU A 41 1.98 -1.52 -3.24
CA LEU A 41 1.51 -0.14 -3.25
C LEU A 41 2.42 0.70 -4.15
N ARG A 42 1.82 1.57 -4.95
CA ARG A 42 2.49 2.55 -5.82
C ARG A 42 1.83 3.92 -5.73
N LEU A 43 2.59 4.96 -6.03
CA LEU A 43 2.02 6.28 -6.25
C LEU A 43 1.45 6.35 -7.68
N PRO A 44 0.35 7.07 -7.92
CA PRO A 44 -0.29 7.17 -9.23
C PRO A 44 0.63 7.78 -10.31
N ASP A 45 1.65 8.57 -9.93
CA ASP A 45 2.61 9.17 -10.86
C ASP A 45 3.87 8.30 -11.11
N ASP A 46 3.97 7.09 -10.54
CA ASP A 46 5.10 6.16 -10.79
C ASP A 46 5.05 5.50 -12.19
N GLU A 47 4.09 5.84 -13.06
CA GLU A 47 3.95 5.25 -14.40
C GLU A 47 4.89 5.84 -15.48
N ASP A 48 5.64 6.91 -15.20
CA ASP A 48 6.52 7.56 -16.19
C ASP A 48 7.96 7.76 -15.69
N SER A 49 8.84 6.79 -15.96
CA SER A 49 10.30 6.97 -16.16
C SER A 49 10.94 5.79 -16.87
#